data_AF-A0AAV3X4V5-F1
#
_entry.id   AF-A0AAV3X4V5-F1
#
_cell.length_a   1.000
_cell.length_b   1.000
_cell.length_c   1.000
_cell.angle_alpha   90.00
_cell.angle_beta   90.00
_cell.angle_gamma   90.00
#
_symmetry.space_group_name_H-M   'P 1'
#
loop_
_entity.id
_entity.type
_entity.pdbx_description
1 polymer ?
#
loop_
_entity_poly.entity_id
_entity_poly.type
_entity_poly.pdbx_seq_one_letter_code
_entity_poly.pdbx_strand_id
1 'polypeptide(L)'
;MGVKTKGDKIYLPKLGWMRFYNSRPIPDSFTIKAATLRQRQDGWYVSLRIEEKTVPDLVAKSLTQVRSVIGCDLGIVKLVHMSDGHQFANPKFGNNKKVKQLRHVRQRRVNRKVKGSNNRKKAKRKVGRLHKKISDKRQAYQWWVANAIVSRRVDAIALEDLNVSGMLRRCRVKKDEESGRFLPNGQSRKVGLNRAISDAAWNELSLKIEYLAAKLGVRFVQPK
;
A
#
# COMPACT_ATOMS: atom_id res chain seq x y z
N MET A 1 -0.12 -12.41 -32.03
CA MET A 1 1.17 -11.80 -31.64
C MET A 1 1.09 -11.29 -30.20
N GLY A 2 2.01 -11.69 -29.32
CA GLY A 2 2.04 -11.29 -27.92
C GLY A 2 2.81 -9.98 -27.66
N VAL A 3 2.93 -9.61 -26.39
CA VAL A 3 3.72 -8.44 -25.93
C VAL A 3 5.21 -8.73 -26.11
N LYS A 4 5.98 -7.75 -26.61
CA LYS A 4 7.45 -7.85 -26.76
C LYS A 4 8.13 -6.61 -26.21
N THR A 5 9.39 -6.71 -25.79
CA THR A 5 10.21 -5.57 -25.36
C THR A 5 11.53 -5.55 -26.11
N LYS A 6 12.01 -4.36 -26.47
CA LYS A 6 13.34 -4.13 -27.08
C LYS A 6 13.90 -2.81 -26.58
N GLY A 7 14.87 -2.86 -25.67
CA GLY A 7 15.46 -1.66 -25.05
C GLY A 7 14.43 -0.81 -24.31
N ASP A 8 14.25 0.44 -24.76
CA ASP A 8 13.26 1.41 -24.25
C ASP A 8 11.90 1.33 -24.95
N LYS A 9 11.66 0.28 -25.75
CA LYS A 9 10.41 0.10 -26.51
C LYS A 9 9.67 -1.16 -26.10
N ILE A 10 8.35 -1.06 -26.08
CA ILE A 10 7.41 -2.16 -25.85
C ILE A 10 6.45 -2.25 -27.04
N TYR A 11 6.27 -3.45 -27.56
CA TYR A 11 5.22 -3.76 -28.52
C TYR A 11 3.97 -4.22 -27.77
N LEU A 12 2.86 -3.53 -28.02
CA LEU A 12 1.55 -3.87 -27.48
C LEU A 12 0.62 -4.24 -28.64
N PRO A 13 -0.11 -5.36 -28.56
CA PRO A 13 -1.12 -5.70 -29.56
C PRO A 13 -2.08 -4.52 -29.75
N LYS A 14 -2.41 -4.20 -31.01
CA LYS A 14 -3.27 -3.07 -31.43
C LYS A 14 -2.68 -1.65 -31.30
N LEU A 15 -1.66 -1.44 -30.47
CA LEU A 15 -1.03 -0.11 -30.32
C LEU A 15 0.32 0.00 -31.04
N GLY A 16 0.97 -1.13 -31.34
CA GLY A 16 2.28 -1.16 -31.97
C GLY A 16 3.42 -0.89 -30.99
N TRP A 17 4.56 -0.44 -31.53
CA TRP A 17 5.76 -0.12 -30.76
C TRP A 17 5.64 1.25 -30.09
N MET A 18 5.82 1.27 -28.78
CA MET A 18 5.77 2.49 -27.97
C MET A 18 7.00 2.61 -27.11
N ARG A 19 7.45 3.83 -26.85
CA ARG A 19 8.51 4.10 -25.87
C ARG A 19 7.96 3.94 -24.46
N PHE A 20 8.73 3.32 -23.58
CA PHE A 20 8.43 3.23 -22.16
C PHE A 20 9.72 3.33 -21.35
N TYR A 21 9.60 3.75 -20.09
CA TYR A 21 10.72 3.71 -19.17
C TYR A 21 10.91 2.27 -18.67
N ASN A 22 11.99 1.63 -19.11
CA ASN A 22 12.32 0.28 -18.65
C ASN A 22 12.96 0.35 -17.26
N SER A 23 12.15 0.10 -16.22
CA SER A 23 12.61 0.16 -14.84
C SER A 23 13.47 -1.03 -14.40
N ARG A 24 13.35 -2.18 -15.08
CA ARG A 24 14.09 -3.41 -14.75
C ARG A 24 14.26 -4.25 -16.02
N PRO A 25 15.50 -4.67 -16.36
CA PRO A 25 15.70 -5.61 -17.46
C PRO A 25 14.96 -6.91 -17.16
N ILE A 26 14.37 -7.51 -18.20
CA ILE A 26 13.75 -8.83 -18.13
C ILE A 26 14.86 -9.82 -18.44
N PRO A 27 15.18 -10.79 -17.55
CA PRO A 27 16.21 -11.77 -17.85
C PRO A 27 15.80 -12.65 -19.03
N ASP A 28 16.78 -13.12 -19.80
CA ASP A 28 16.53 -13.79 -21.09
C ASP A 28 15.75 -15.11 -20.95
N SER A 29 15.82 -15.75 -19.79
CA SER A 29 15.09 -16.98 -19.49
C SER A 29 13.60 -16.77 -19.22
N PHE A 30 13.14 -15.53 -19.05
CA PHE A 30 11.75 -15.21 -18.73
C PHE A 30 10.91 -14.94 -19.98
N THR A 31 9.67 -15.42 -19.95
CA THR A 31 8.68 -15.15 -21.00
C THR A 31 7.65 -14.13 -20.56
N ILE A 32 7.31 -13.16 -21.40
CA ILE A 32 6.25 -12.19 -21.12
C ILE A 32 4.90 -12.83 -21.43
N LYS A 33 4.04 -12.97 -20.42
CA LYS A 33 2.69 -13.53 -20.55
C LYS A 33 1.62 -12.47 -20.79
N ALA A 34 1.73 -11.35 -20.08
CA ALA A 34 0.73 -10.30 -20.16
C ALA A 34 1.33 -8.92 -19.88
N ALA A 35 0.75 -7.91 -20.51
CA ALA A 35 0.95 -6.52 -20.14
C ALA A 35 -0.36 -5.91 -19.68
N THR A 36 -0.34 -5.24 -18.53
CA THR A 36 -1.46 -4.45 -18.04
C THR A 36 -1.10 -2.98 -18.10
N LEU A 37 -1.84 -2.22 -18.90
CA LEU A 37 -1.75 -0.77 -18.94
C LEU A 37 -2.64 -0.17 -17.85
N ARG A 38 -2.09 0.78 -17.09
CA ARG A 38 -2.83 1.49 -16.04
C ARG A 38 -2.51 2.97 -16.10
N GLN A 39 -3.55 3.79 -16.28
CA GLN A 39 -3.43 5.24 -16.12
C GLN A 39 -3.45 5.61 -14.63
N ARG A 40 -2.46 6.40 -14.19
CA ARG A 40 -2.45 7.07 -12.89
C ARG A 40 -2.48 8.60 -13.11
N GLN A 41 -2.45 9.36 -12.01
CA GLN A 41 -2.67 10.81 -12.01
C GLN A 41 -1.53 11.64 -12.64
N ASP A 42 -0.41 10.99 -12.93
CA ASP A 42 0.82 11.55 -13.46
C ASP A 42 1.30 10.87 -14.75
N GLY A 43 0.68 9.78 -15.18
CA GLY A 43 1.05 9.13 -16.44
C GLY A 43 0.46 7.73 -16.61
N TRP A 44 0.86 7.10 -17.71
CA TRP A 44 0.56 5.70 -18.00
C TRP A 44 1.67 4.82 -17.47
N TYR A 45 1.29 3.69 -16.90
CA TYR A 45 2.19 2.66 -16.41
C TYR A 45 1.88 1.35 -17.12
N VAL A 46 2.92 0.57 -17.40
CA VAL A 46 2.78 -0.81 -17.87
C VAL A 46 3.32 -1.75 -16.79
N SER A 47 2.53 -2.77 -16.46
CA SER A 47 2.95 -3.89 -15.61
C SER A 47 3.10 -5.11 -16.49
N LEU A 48 4.28 -5.72 -16.49
CA LEU A 48 4.55 -6.94 -17.23
C LEU A 48 4.47 -8.13 -16.29
N ARG A 49 3.64 -9.11 -16.64
CA ARG A 49 3.65 -10.43 -16.01
C ARG A 49 4.61 -11.29 -16.79
N ILE A 50 5.66 -11.72 -16.13
CA ILE A 50 6.67 -12.63 -16.66
C ILE A 50 6.54 -13.99 -15.98
N GLU A 51 6.89 -15.04 -16.69
CA GLU A 51 6.90 -16.42 -16.19
C GLU A 51 8.21 -17.10 -16.58
N GLU A 52 8.78 -17.82 -15.62
CA GLU A 52 9.90 -18.72 -15.80
C GLU A 52 9.63 -19.96 -14.94
N LYS A 53 9.83 -21.15 -15.51
CA LYS A 53 9.50 -22.44 -14.87
C LYS A 53 10.49 -22.86 -13.77
N THR A 54 11.67 -22.26 -13.74
CA THR A 54 12.76 -22.59 -12.82
C THR A 54 12.70 -21.81 -11.51
N VAL A 55 11.83 -20.79 -11.42
CA VAL A 55 11.61 -20.06 -10.17
C VAL A 55 10.97 -21.02 -9.17
N PRO A 56 11.65 -21.37 -8.07
CA PRO A 56 11.09 -22.32 -7.12
C PRO A 56 9.85 -21.73 -6.45
N ASP A 57 8.92 -22.61 -6.08
CA ASP A 57 7.80 -22.22 -5.23
C ASP A 57 8.33 -21.66 -3.92
N LEU A 58 7.66 -20.64 -3.41
CA LEU A 58 8.02 -19.99 -2.16
C LEU A 58 7.63 -20.89 -0.99
N VAL A 59 8.51 -21.84 -0.64
CA VAL A 59 8.30 -22.76 0.48
C VAL A 59 8.86 -22.14 1.76
N ALA A 60 7.98 -21.91 2.73
CA ALA A 60 8.37 -21.47 4.07
C ALA A 60 8.90 -22.67 4.89
N LYS A 61 9.82 -22.40 5.83
CA LYS A 61 10.23 -23.39 6.83
C LYS A 61 9.02 -23.97 7.58
N SER A 62 9.05 -25.27 7.87
CA SER A 62 8.04 -25.90 8.72
C SER A 62 8.11 -25.33 10.15
N LEU A 63 7.00 -25.34 10.89
CA LEU A 63 6.98 -24.88 12.28
C LEU A 63 7.95 -25.66 13.17
N THR A 64 8.16 -26.95 12.87
CA THR A 64 9.11 -27.83 13.58
C THR A 64 10.57 -27.44 13.38
N GLN A 65 10.89 -26.63 12.37
CA GLN A 65 12.25 -26.16 12.06
C GLN A 65 12.53 -24.74 12.57
N VAL A 66 11.53 -24.06 13.14
CA VAL A 66 11.68 -22.68 13.64
C VAL A 66 12.42 -22.70 14.98
N ARG A 67 13.58 -22.06 15.06
CA ARG A 67 14.38 -21.91 16.30
C ARG A 67 14.45 -20.47 16.78
N SER A 68 14.22 -19.51 15.89
CA SER A 68 14.26 -18.09 16.17
C SER A 68 13.01 -17.39 15.65
N VAL A 69 12.41 -16.55 16.49
CA VAL A 69 11.17 -15.82 16.18
C VAL A 69 11.36 -14.35 16.53
N ILE A 70 10.85 -13.46 15.69
CA ILE A 70 10.69 -12.05 16.04
C ILE A 70 9.22 -11.64 16.02
N GLY A 71 8.77 -11.07 17.14
CA GLY A 71 7.44 -10.48 17.25
C GLY A 71 7.45 -9.03 16.77
N CYS A 72 6.40 -8.66 16.03
CA CYS A 72 6.21 -7.31 15.51
C CYS A 72 4.79 -6.82 15.87
N ASP A 73 4.72 -5.78 16.70
CA ASP A 73 3.50 -5.02 17.04
C ASP A 73 3.33 -3.85 16.05
N LEU A 74 2.09 -3.58 15.64
CA LEU A 74 1.72 -2.59 14.63
C LEU A 74 0.99 -1.39 15.25
N GLY A 75 1.61 -0.21 15.19
CA GLY A 75 1.08 0.99 15.84
C GLY A 75 0.83 2.20 14.94
N ILE A 76 0.10 3.19 15.48
CA ILE A 76 -0.12 4.50 14.83
C ILE A 76 0.94 5.55 15.22
N VAL A 77 1.62 5.35 16.34
CA VAL A 77 2.71 6.21 16.83
C VAL A 77 4.04 5.70 16.28
N LYS A 78 4.39 4.45 16.60
CA LYS A 78 5.44 3.66 15.95
C LYS A 78 4.75 2.75 14.96
N LEU A 79 5.22 2.69 13.72
CA LEU A 79 4.62 1.86 12.68
C LEU A 79 4.80 0.38 13.01
N VAL A 80 5.98 0.01 13.50
CA VAL A 80 6.32 -1.33 13.96
C VAL A 80 7.16 -1.23 15.23
N HIS A 81 6.86 -2.06 16.23
CA HIS A 81 7.66 -2.29 17.43
C HIS A 81 8.06 -3.76 17.47
N MET A 82 9.36 -4.05 17.54
CA MET A 82 9.88 -5.41 17.48
C MET A 82 10.24 -5.94 18.87
N SER A 83 10.18 -7.26 19.07
CA SER A 83 10.52 -7.91 20.34
C SER A 83 12.00 -7.78 20.71
N ASP A 84 12.87 -7.47 19.75
CA ASP A 84 14.30 -7.18 19.98
C ASP A 84 14.58 -5.69 20.32
N GLY A 85 13.53 -4.92 20.60
CA GLY A 85 13.60 -3.50 20.97
C GLY A 85 13.72 -2.53 19.79
N HIS A 86 13.87 -3.01 18.55
CA HIS A 86 13.92 -2.11 17.39
C HIS A 86 12.55 -1.53 17.05
N GLN A 87 12.54 -0.29 16.59
CA GLN A 87 11.31 0.43 16.29
C GLN A 87 11.39 1.17 14.96
N PHE A 88 10.30 1.13 14.21
CA PHE A 88 10.13 1.93 13.01
C PHE A 88 9.10 3.03 13.27
N ALA A 89 9.48 4.30 13.09
CA ALA A 89 8.57 5.42 13.30
C ALA A 89 7.44 5.43 12.26
N ASN A 90 6.27 5.98 12.60
CA ASN A 90 5.23 6.25 11.61
C ASN A 90 5.40 7.67 11.02
N PRO A 91 5.80 7.84 9.74
CA PRO A 91 6.05 9.17 9.17
C PRO A 91 4.78 10.01 8.94
N LYS A 92 3.59 9.39 9.04
CA LYS A 92 2.29 10.07 8.87
C LYS A 92 2.19 10.87 7.56
N PHE A 93 2.58 10.24 6.44
CA PHE A 93 2.71 10.89 5.13
C PHE A 93 1.44 11.62 4.66
N GLY A 94 0.26 11.11 4.97
CA GLY A 94 -1.04 11.70 4.63
C GLY A 94 -1.72 12.44 5.78
N ASN A 95 -1.29 12.17 7.02
CA ASN A 95 -1.93 12.68 8.24
C ASN A 95 -1.18 13.84 8.91
N ASN A 96 0.00 14.25 8.42
CA ASN A 96 0.72 15.44 8.91
C ASN A 96 0.01 16.77 8.57
N LYS A 97 0.29 17.82 9.37
CA LYS A 97 -0.37 19.15 9.29
C LYS A 97 -0.25 19.79 7.91
N LYS A 98 0.95 19.80 7.32
CA LYS A 98 1.23 20.41 6.01
C LYS A 98 0.43 19.75 4.88
N VAL A 99 0.43 18.42 4.83
CA VAL A 99 -0.31 17.66 3.81
C VAL A 99 -1.81 17.80 3.99
N LYS A 100 -2.31 17.80 5.23
CA LYS A 100 -3.73 18.06 5.52
C LYS A 100 -4.19 19.43 5.02
N GLN A 101 -3.44 20.48 5.33
CA GLN A 101 -3.74 21.85 4.88
C GLN A 101 -3.73 21.94 3.36
N LEU A 102 -2.70 21.39 2.71
CA LEU A 102 -2.59 21.38 1.26
C LEU A 102 -3.74 20.62 0.59
N ARG A 103 -4.09 19.44 1.11
CA ARG A 103 -5.24 18.65 0.63
C ARG A 103 -6.54 19.44 0.77
N HIS A 104 -6.75 20.06 1.94
CA HIS A 104 -7.95 20.86 2.20
C HIS A 104 -8.09 22.03 1.24
N VAL A 105 -7.03 22.81 1.00
CA VAL A 105 -7.04 23.93 0.05
C VAL A 105 -7.32 23.45 -1.37
N ARG A 106 -6.67 22.37 -1.81
CA ARG A 106 -6.90 21.81 -3.16
C ARG A 106 -8.33 21.29 -3.32
N GLN A 107 -8.89 20.66 -2.30
CA GLN A 107 -10.27 20.17 -2.33
C GLN A 107 -11.28 21.32 -2.39
N ARG A 108 -11.08 22.39 -1.60
CA ARG A 108 -11.91 23.60 -1.68
C ARG A 108 -11.89 24.22 -3.08
N ARG A 109 -10.72 24.28 -3.72
CA ARG A 109 -10.59 24.76 -5.11
C ARG A 109 -11.32 23.87 -6.13
N VAL A 110 -11.47 22.57 -5.87
CA VAL A 110 -12.28 21.67 -6.72
C VAL A 110 -13.77 21.94 -6.54
N ASN A 111 -14.20 22.10 -5.29
CA ASN A 111 -15.62 22.27 -4.96
C ASN A 111 -16.20 23.59 -5.48
N ARG A 112 -15.41 24.67 -5.48
CA ARG A 112 -15.80 25.98 -6.00
C ARG A 112 -15.87 26.05 -7.53
N LYS A 113 -15.49 25.00 -8.26
CA LYS A 113 -15.49 24.99 -9.72
C LYS A 113 -16.72 24.29 -10.27
N VAL A 114 -17.25 24.81 -11.38
CA VAL A 114 -18.42 24.28 -12.10
C VAL A 114 -18.23 22.79 -12.39
N LYS A 115 -19.25 21.98 -12.07
CA LYS A 115 -19.28 20.53 -12.34
C LYS A 115 -19.09 20.28 -13.84
N GLY A 116 -18.35 19.23 -14.20
CA GLY A 116 -18.04 18.91 -15.61
C GLY A 116 -16.96 19.77 -16.28
N SER A 117 -16.75 21.02 -15.84
CA SER A 117 -15.83 21.95 -16.49
C SER A 117 -14.37 21.44 -16.59
N ASN A 118 -13.67 21.84 -17.65
CA ASN A 118 -12.25 21.54 -17.84
C ASN A 118 -11.38 22.08 -16.70
N ASN A 119 -11.74 23.23 -16.12
CA ASN A 119 -11.07 23.79 -14.96
C ASN A 119 -11.24 22.92 -13.71
N ARG A 120 -12.43 22.33 -13.49
CA ARG A 120 -12.63 21.36 -12.41
C ARG A 120 -11.83 20.09 -12.64
N LYS A 121 -11.78 19.57 -13.87
CA LYS A 121 -10.93 18.42 -14.25
C LYS A 121 -9.45 18.68 -13.95
N LYS A 122 -8.91 19.85 -14.34
CA LYS A 122 -7.54 20.30 -14.01
C LYS A 122 -7.31 20.34 -12.48
N ALA A 123 -8.26 20.86 -11.71
CA ALA A 123 -8.14 20.91 -10.25
C ALA A 123 -8.18 19.51 -9.59
N LYS A 124 -9.07 18.62 -10.06
CA LYS A 124 -9.13 17.21 -9.59
C LYS A 124 -7.81 16.48 -9.82
N ARG A 125 -7.17 16.66 -10.98
CA ARG A 125 -5.83 16.10 -11.26
C ARG A 125 -4.79 16.55 -10.24
N LYS A 126 -4.80 17.81 -9.81
CA LYS A 126 -3.88 18.32 -8.76
C LYS A 126 -4.11 17.66 -7.40
N VAL A 127 -5.35 17.32 -7.05
CA VAL A 127 -5.68 16.53 -5.85
C VAL A 127 -5.17 15.10 -6.02
N GLY A 128 -5.47 14.47 -7.17
CA GLY A 128 -5.02 13.12 -7.48
C GLY A 128 -3.51 12.95 -7.40
N ARG A 129 -2.74 13.88 -7.97
CA ARG A 129 -1.26 13.89 -7.88
C ARG A 129 -0.75 14.00 -6.44
N LEU A 130 -1.46 14.71 -5.56
CA LEU A 130 -1.11 14.75 -4.13
C LEU A 130 -1.29 13.38 -3.48
N HIS A 131 -2.44 12.73 -3.71
CA HIS A 131 -2.71 11.40 -3.18
C HIS A 131 -1.70 10.36 -3.70
N LYS A 132 -1.35 10.43 -4.99
CA LYS A 132 -0.31 9.58 -5.56
C LYS A 132 1.03 9.79 -4.86
N LYS A 133 1.48 11.04 -4.70
CA LYS A 133 2.75 11.35 -4.01
C LYS A 133 2.79 10.80 -2.58
N ILE A 134 1.67 10.86 -1.86
CA ILE A 134 1.55 10.28 -0.50
C ILE A 134 1.66 8.75 -0.55
N SER A 135 0.93 8.12 -1.47
CA SER A 135 0.95 6.67 -1.65
C SER A 135 2.34 6.16 -2.03
N ASP A 136 3.03 6.81 -2.98
CA ASP A 136 4.36 6.41 -3.42
C ASP A 136 5.38 6.52 -2.28
N LYS A 137 5.34 7.61 -1.49
CA LYS A 137 6.20 7.76 -0.29
C LYS A 137 5.94 6.67 0.75
N ARG A 138 4.66 6.36 0.99
CA ARG A 138 4.27 5.30 1.93
C ARG A 138 4.76 3.94 1.46
N GLN A 139 4.57 3.61 0.18
CA GLN A 139 5.01 2.35 -0.40
C GLN A 139 6.53 2.20 -0.32
N ALA A 140 7.29 3.24 -0.66
CA ALA A 140 8.75 3.23 -0.56
C ALA A 140 9.21 2.98 0.89
N TYR A 141 8.61 3.70 1.86
CA TYR A 141 8.95 3.51 3.27
C TYR A 141 8.59 2.11 3.78
N GLN A 142 7.40 1.60 3.45
CA GLN A 142 6.98 0.27 3.87
C GLN A 142 7.83 -0.84 3.25
N TRP A 143 8.27 -0.70 2.00
CA TRP A 143 9.23 -1.64 1.42
C TRP A 143 10.57 -1.60 2.15
N TRP A 144 11.07 -0.42 2.49
CA TRP A 144 12.28 -0.29 3.30
C TRP A 144 12.13 -0.95 4.68
N VAL A 145 11.02 -0.70 5.39
CA VAL A 145 10.71 -1.35 6.68
C VAL A 145 10.61 -2.87 6.53
N ALA A 146 9.86 -3.36 5.54
CA ALA A 146 9.67 -4.79 5.34
C ALA A 146 11.01 -5.51 5.05
N ASN A 147 11.87 -4.91 4.22
CA ASN A 147 13.23 -5.44 4.00
C ASN A 147 14.02 -5.46 5.31
N ALA A 148 14.00 -4.36 6.08
CA ALA A 148 14.74 -4.28 7.34
C ALA A 148 14.29 -5.30 8.40
N ILE A 149 13.00 -5.66 8.41
CA ILE A 149 12.44 -6.72 9.27
C ILE A 149 12.92 -8.10 8.81
N VAL A 150 12.76 -8.42 7.52
CA VAL A 150 13.11 -9.77 7.02
C VAL A 150 14.63 -9.99 7.00
N SER A 151 15.44 -8.94 6.90
CA SER A 151 16.91 -9.02 7.00
C SER A 151 17.46 -9.43 8.37
N ARG A 152 16.62 -9.62 9.40
CA ARG A 152 17.06 -10.04 10.75
C ARG A 152 17.52 -11.49 10.85
N ARG A 153 17.44 -12.27 9.76
CA ARG A 153 17.90 -13.67 9.70
C ARG A 153 17.26 -14.56 10.77
N VAL A 154 15.97 -14.36 11.02
CA VAL A 154 15.15 -15.21 11.89
C VAL A 154 14.44 -16.29 11.08
N ASP A 155 14.05 -17.38 11.74
CA ASP A 155 13.30 -18.47 11.11
C ASP A 155 11.82 -18.13 10.93
N ALA A 156 11.27 -17.34 11.85
CA ALA A 156 9.89 -16.88 11.77
C ALA A 156 9.70 -15.41 12.17
N ILE A 157 8.71 -14.77 11.56
CA ILE A 157 8.24 -13.42 11.87
C ILE A 157 6.77 -13.53 12.27
N ALA A 158 6.47 -13.13 13.49
CA ALA A 158 5.10 -13.02 13.99
C ALA A 158 4.66 -11.55 13.91
N LEU A 159 3.56 -11.28 13.20
CA LEU A 159 2.99 -9.94 13.03
C LEU A 159 1.53 -9.96 13.47
N GLU A 160 1.12 -8.99 14.28
CA GLU A 160 -0.27 -8.91 14.78
C GLU A 160 -1.33 -8.99 13.67
N ASP A 161 -2.36 -9.82 13.89
CA ASP A 161 -3.56 -9.85 13.05
C ASP A 161 -4.55 -8.74 13.46
N LEU A 162 -4.26 -7.51 13.06
CA LEU A 162 -5.16 -6.40 13.31
C LEU A 162 -6.43 -6.52 12.47
N ASN A 163 -7.60 -6.55 13.13
CA ASN A 163 -8.90 -6.41 12.47
C ASN A 163 -9.14 -4.96 11.99
N VAL A 164 -8.36 -4.53 10.99
CA VAL A 164 -8.37 -3.15 10.46
C VAL A 164 -9.74 -2.78 9.90
N SER A 165 -10.47 -3.73 9.29
CA SER A 165 -11.81 -3.48 8.78
C SER A 165 -12.80 -3.16 9.91
N GLY A 166 -12.75 -3.91 11.01
CA GLY A 166 -13.50 -3.65 12.24
C GLY A 166 -13.11 -2.31 12.88
N MET A 167 -11.82 -2.02 12.97
CA MET A 167 -11.32 -0.75 13.51
C MET A 167 -11.81 0.45 12.68
N LEU A 168 -11.88 0.32 11.35
CA LEU A 168 -12.34 1.41 10.47
C LEU A 168 -13.87 1.50 10.36
N ARG A 169 -14.61 0.48 10.81
CA ARG A 169 -16.08 0.44 10.74
C ARG A 169 -16.72 1.67 11.36
N ARG A 170 -17.73 2.24 10.70
CA ARG A 170 -18.49 3.38 11.21
C ARG A 170 -19.19 3.00 12.51
N CYS A 171 -19.20 3.92 13.49
CA CYS A 171 -19.99 3.77 14.71
C CYS A 171 -21.47 3.62 14.35
N ARG A 172 -22.17 2.72 15.04
CA ARG A 172 -23.61 2.51 14.84
C ARG A 172 -24.36 3.83 15.07
N VAL A 173 -25.36 4.10 14.25
CA VAL A 173 -26.19 5.29 14.39
C VAL A 173 -27.01 5.15 15.67
N LYS A 174 -27.06 6.21 16.49
CA LYS A 174 -27.95 6.31 17.64
C LYS A 174 -29.06 7.29 17.30
N LYS A 175 -30.29 6.91 17.58
CA LYS A 175 -31.46 7.78 17.46
C LYS A 175 -32.15 7.81 18.82
N ASP A 176 -32.71 8.96 19.13
CA ASP A 176 -33.66 9.10 20.21
C ASP A 176 -34.99 8.47 19.79
N GLU A 177 -35.59 7.67 20.67
CA GLU A 177 -36.80 6.89 20.38
C GLU A 177 -38.05 7.78 20.37
N GLU A 178 -38.10 8.81 21.21
CA GLU A 178 -39.23 9.74 21.28
C GLU A 178 -39.13 10.85 20.23
N SER A 179 -37.98 11.53 20.13
CA SER A 179 -37.85 12.69 19.23
C SER A 179 -37.45 12.33 17.79
N GLY A 180 -37.02 11.09 17.53
CA GLY A 180 -36.50 10.64 16.24
C GLY A 180 -35.15 11.27 15.84
N ARG A 181 -34.57 12.13 16.69
CA ARG A 181 -33.33 12.88 16.40
C ARG A 181 -32.10 11.98 16.49
N PHE A 182 -31.07 12.30 15.71
CA PHE A 182 -29.79 11.58 15.78
C PHE A 182 -28.97 12.02 16.99
N LEU A 183 -28.53 11.04 17.79
CA LEU A 183 -27.69 11.27 18.96
C LEU A 183 -26.19 11.12 18.62
N PRO A 184 -25.29 11.79 19.38
CA PRO A 184 -23.86 11.59 19.25
C PRO A 184 -23.47 10.12 19.45
N ASN A 185 -22.84 9.52 18.45
CA ASN A 185 -22.43 8.11 18.46
C ASN A 185 -20.92 7.91 18.56
N GLY A 186 -20.16 8.95 18.90
CA GLY A 186 -18.69 8.90 19.02
C GLY A 186 -17.94 8.90 17.68
N GLN A 187 -18.64 8.93 16.53
CA GLN A 187 -17.99 8.87 15.21
C GLN A 187 -16.99 10.00 15.00
N SER A 188 -17.31 11.23 15.45
CA SER A 188 -16.44 12.42 15.30
C SER A 188 -15.08 12.22 15.99
N ARG A 189 -15.07 11.68 17.22
CA ARG A 189 -13.84 11.32 17.97
C ARG A 189 -13.03 10.26 17.23
N LYS A 190 -13.71 9.26 16.65
CA LYS A 190 -13.09 8.16 15.89
C LYS A 190 -12.47 8.58 14.55
N VAL A 191 -12.95 9.66 13.90
CA VAL A 191 -12.43 10.11 12.59
C VAL A 191 -10.92 10.35 12.61
N GLY A 192 -10.39 10.91 13.70
CA GLY A 192 -8.95 11.16 13.86
C GLY A 192 -8.14 9.86 13.80
N LEU A 193 -8.58 8.87 14.58
CA LEU A 193 -8.01 7.52 14.62
C LEU A 193 -8.12 6.82 13.26
N ASN A 194 -9.30 6.83 12.63
CA ASN A 194 -9.49 6.23 11.30
C ASN A 194 -8.51 6.78 10.27
N ARG A 195 -8.28 8.11 10.28
CA ARG A 195 -7.30 8.74 9.38
C ARG A 195 -5.87 8.29 9.67
N ALA A 196 -5.51 8.06 10.94
CA ALA A 196 -4.20 7.57 11.32
C ALA A 196 -4.00 6.11 10.88
N ILE A 197 -4.98 5.25 11.12
CA ILE A 197 -4.99 3.84 10.70
C ILE A 197 -4.86 3.73 9.17
N SER A 198 -5.70 4.46 8.43
CA SER A 198 -5.64 4.47 6.96
C SER A 198 -4.32 5.04 6.41
N ASP A 199 -3.62 5.88 7.19
CA ASP A 199 -2.32 6.42 6.78
C ASP A 199 -1.15 5.47 7.09
N ALA A 200 -1.26 4.69 8.18
CA ALA A 200 -0.30 3.64 8.53
C ALA A 200 -0.33 2.48 7.51
N ALA A 201 -1.54 2.14 7.03
CA ALA A 201 -1.78 1.11 6.01
C ALA A 201 -1.11 -0.23 6.35
N TRP A 202 -1.38 -0.75 7.56
CA TRP A 202 -0.79 -1.96 8.12
C TRP A 202 -0.96 -3.19 7.22
N ASN A 203 -2.14 -3.40 6.62
CA ASN A 203 -2.35 -4.53 5.70
C ASN A 203 -1.38 -4.49 4.51
N GLU A 204 -1.11 -3.30 3.95
CA GLU A 204 -0.13 -3.18 2.86
C GLU A 204 1.30 -3.49 3.33
N LEU A 205 1.63 -3.25 4.59
CA LEU A 205 2.93 -3.60 5.17
C LEU A 205 3.01 -5.11 5.44
N SER A 206 1.97 -5.69 6.03
CA SER A 206 1.85 -7.14 6.28
C SER A 206 2.08 -7.95 5.01
N LEU A 207 1.38 -7.62 3.92
CA LEU A 207 1.54 -8.30 2.63
C LEU A 207 2.96 -8.20 2.06
N LYS A 208 3.68 -7.08 2.30
CA LYS A 208 5.07 -6.93 1.87
C LYS A 208 6.02 -7.78 2.70
N ILE A 209 5.80 -7.84 4.01
CA ILE A 209 6.59 -8.68 4.92
C ILE A 209 6.37 -10.16 4.56
N GLU A 210 5.12 -10.58 4.42
CA GLU A 210 4.75 -11.94 4.01
C GLU A 210 5.42 -12.33 2.69
N TYR A 211 5.33 -11.47 1.66
CA TYR A 211 5.98 -11.70 0.38
C TYR A 211 7.51 -11.84 0.49
N LEU A 212 8.17 -10.96 1.24
CA LEU A 212 9.63 -11.01 1.42
C LEU A 212 10.07 -12.19 2.29
N ALA A 213 9.29 -12.54 3.31
CA ALA A 213 9.53 -13.68 4.17
C ALA A 213 9.46 -14.97 3.36
N ALA A 214 8.39 -15.14 2.56
CA ALA A 214 8.23 -16.27 1.66
C ALA A 214 9.39 -16.38 0.65
N LYS A 215 9.85 -15.23 0.11
CA LYS A 215 11.01 -15.18 -0.79
C LYS A 215 12.32 -15.66 -0.15
N LEU A 216 12.45 -15.50 1.17
CA LEU A 216 13.64 -15.90 1.93
C LEU A 216 13.45 -17.23 2.69
N GLY A 217 12.35 -17.94 2.46
CA GLY A 217 12.00 -19.17 3.17
C GLY A 217 11.69 -18.96 4.66
N VAL A 218 11.51 -17.71 5.10
CA VAL A 218 11.18 -17.34 6.48
C VAL A 218 9.68 -17.55 6.70
N ARG A 219 9.32 -18.15 7.82
CA ARG A 219 7.92 -18.41 8.17
C ARG A 219 7.23 -17.12 8.61
N PHE A 220 6.17 -16.72 7.92
CA PHE A 220 5.30 -15.62 8.37
C PHE A 220 4.12 -16.17 9.17
N VAL A 221 3.84 -15.59 10.32
CA VAL A 221 2.77 -16.00 11.24
C VAL A 221 1.97 -14.78 11.67
N GLN A 222 0.65 -14.92 11.68
CA GLN A 222 -0.27 -13.96 12.27
C GLN A 222 -0.95 -14.62 13.47
N PRO A 223 -0.47 -14.39 14.70
CA PRO A 223 -1.12 -14.91 15.89
C PRO A 223 -2.52 -14.28 16.03
N LYS A 224 -3.51 -15.11 16.36
CA LYS A 224 -4.88 -14.69 16.67
C LYS A 224 -4.97 -14.15 18.09
#